data_AF-A0A0L7KYC3-F1
#
_entry.id   AF-A0A0L7KYC3-F1
#
_cell.length_a   1.000
_cell.length_b   1.000
_cell.length_c   1.000
_cell.angle_alpha   90.00
_cell.angle_beta   90.00
_cell.angle_gamma   90.00
#
_symmetry.space_group_name_H-M   'P 1'
#
loop_
_entity.id
_entity.type
_entity.pdbx_description
1 polymer ?
#
loop_
_entity_poly.entity_id
_entity_poly.type
_entity_poly.pdbx_seq_one_letter_code
_entity_poly.pdbx_strand_id
1 'polypeptide(L)' 'MSDAPVPGRPMKYPYTFSAKVAQFPLKFHIQKQWIWRYWAFALVLSTPVFYKIHKMANSPENVSKWAEIRRKEAAEHH' A
#
# COMPACT_ATOMS: atom_id res chain seq x y z
N MET A 1 -30.89 23.58 -34.48
CA MET A 1 -30.31 23.77 -33.13
C MET A 1 -29.34 22.65 -32.85
N SER A 2 -28.04 22.92 -32.96
CA SER A 2 -26.99 22.10 -32.32
C SER A 2 -25.65 22.83 -32.42
N ASP A 3 -25.59 24.05 -31.91
CA ASP A 3 -24.33 24.76 -31.61
C ASP A 3 -23.79 24.25 -30.27
N ALA A 4 -23.37 22.98 -30.24
CA ALA A 4 -22.62 22.48 -29.10
C ALA A 4 -21.19 23.08 -29.20
N PRO A 5 -20.71 23.83 -28.20
CA PRO A 5 -19.38 24.40 -28.24
C PRO A 5 -18.36 23.27 -28.36
N VAL A 6 -17.47 23.36 -29.37
CA VAL A 6 -16.35 22.44 -29.54
C VAL A 6 -15.58 22.42 -28.22
N PRO A 7 -15.43 21.27 -27.54
CA PRO A 7 -14.75 21.23 -26.26
C PRO A 7 -13.32 21.74 -26.44
N GLY A 8 -13.02 22.86 -25.79
CA GLY A 8 -11.71 23.49 -25.85
C GLY A 8 -10.61 22.50 -25.46
N ARG A 9 -9.42 22.70 -26.03
CA ARG A 9 -8.25 21.84 -25.79
C ARG A 9 -8.08 21.61 -24.28
N PRO A 10 -7.96 20.33 -23.82
CA PRO A 10 -7.75 20.04 -22.40
C PRO A 10 -6.51 20.76 -21.87
N MET A 11 -6.62 21.38 -20.68
CA MET A 11 -5.49 22.04 -20.03
C MET A 11 -4.33 21.06 -19.81
N LYS A 12 -3.08 21.48 -20.00
CA LYS A 12 -1.89 20.63 -19.79
C LYS A 12 -1.74 20.15 -18.35
N TYR A 13 -2.10 21.00 -17.38
CA TYR A 13 -2.05 20.72 -15.94
C TYR A 13 -3.37 21.14 -15.29
N PRO A 14 -4.38 20.27 -15.27
CA PRO A 14 -5.68 20.61 -14.71
C PRO A 14 -5.59 20.76 -13.19
N TYR A 15 -6.28 21.76 -12.64
CA TYR A 15 -6.31 22.01 -11.20
C TYR A 15 -7.36 21.18 -10.46
N THR A 16 -8.41 20.74 -11.15
CA THR A 16 -9.48 19.92 -10.57
C THR A 16 -9.14 18.43 -10.61
N PHE A 17 -9.53 17.71 -9.57
CA PHE A 17 -9.23 16.28 -9.43
C PHE A 17 -9.88 15.44 -10.55
N SER A 18 -11.13 15.73 -10.90
CA SER A 18 -11.83 15.04 -11.98
C SER A 18 -11.16 15.22 -13.34
N ALA A 19 -10.66 16.43 -13.65
CA ALA A 19 -9.94 16.67 -14.90
C ALA A 19 -8.55 16.00 -14.91
N LYS A 20 -7.87 15.89 -13.75
CA LYS A 20 -6.62 15.10 -13.64
C LYS A 20 -6.86 13.63 -13.97
N VAL A 21 -7.93 13.02 -13.44
CA VAL A 21 -8.26 11.61 -13.70
C VAL A 21 -8.69 11.39 -15.15
N ALA A 22 -9.48 12.30 -15.72
CA ALA A 22 -9.93 12.22 -17.11
C ALA A 22 -8.78 12.33 -18.12
N GLN A 23 -7.77 13.16 -17.84
CA GLN A 23 -6.61 13.34 -18.71
C GLN A 23 -5.49 12.32 -18.45
N PHE A 24 -5.31 11.91 -17.19
CA PHE A 24 -4.31 10.94 -16.77
C PHE A 24 -5.01 9.74 -16.13
N PRO A 25 -5.47 8.78 -16.96
CA PRO A 25 -6.14 7.60 -16.43
C PRO A 25 -5.19 6.84 -15.50
N LEU A 26 -5.74 6.24 -14.43
CA LEU A 26 -4.97 5.48 -13.44
C LEU A 26 -4.02 4.44 -14.08
N LYS A 27 -4.45 3.87 -15.21
CA LYS A 27 -3.67 2.94 -16.05
C LYS A 27 -2.33 3.53 -16.52
N PHE A 28 -2.28 4.82 -16.86
CA PHE A 28 -1.04 5.51 -17.24
C PHE A 28 -0.03 5.47 -16.10
N HIS A 29 -0.46 5.77 -14.87
CA HIS A 29 0.41 5.71 -13.71
C HIS A 29 0.88 4.29 -13.41
N ILE A 30 0.03 3.28 -13.56
CA ILE A 30 0.43 1.89 -13.30
C ILE A 30 1.42 1.37 -14.36
N GLN A 31 1.20 1.68 -15.64
CA GLN A 31 2.03 1.16 -16.74
C GLN A 31 3.34 1.91 -16.93
N LYS A 32 3.38 3.22 -16.63
CA LYS A 32 4.57 4.05 -16.84
C LYS A 32 5.42 4.24 -15.59
N GLN A 33 4.88 4.02 -14.39
CA GLN A 33 5.68 4.09 -13.18
C GLN A 33 6.49 2.81 -13.00
N TRP A 34 7.82 2.98 -12.97
CA TRP A 34 8.77 1.90 -12.70
C TRP A 34 8.53 1.24 -11.34
N ILE A 35 8.04 2.01 -10.37
CA ILE A 35 7.84 1.58 -8.98
C ILE A 35 7.05 0.28 -8.88
N TRP A 36 5.97 0.11 -9.65
CA TRP A 36 5.13 -1.08 -9.55
C TRP A 36 5.85 -2.36 -9.96
N ARG A 37 6.79 -2.26 -10.90
CA ARG A 37 7.62 -3.41 -11.32
C ARG A 37 8.54 -3.83 -10.19
N TYR A 38 9.33 -2.89 -9.65
CA TYR A 38 10.29 -3.21 -8.60
C TYR A 38 9.65 -3.49 -7.25
N TRP A 39 8.51 -2.86 -6.94
CA TRP A 39 7.78 -3.09 -5.69
C TRP A 39 7.18 -4.50 -5.67
N ALA A 40 6.63 -4.97 -6.79
CA ALA A 40 6.19 -6.37 -6.90
C ALA A 40 7.34 -7.35 -6.66
N PHE A 41 8.51 -7.12 -7.29
CA PHE A 41 9.69 -7.96 -7.05
C PHE A 41 10.19 -7.88 -5.59
N ALA A 42 10.24 -6.69 -5.00
CA ALA A 42 10.67 -6.50 -3.63
C ALA A 42 9.76 -7.24 -2.64
N LEU A 43 8.45 -7.19 -2.84
CA LEU A 43 7.49 -7.95 -2.02
C LEU A 43 7.73 -9.45 -2.15
N VAL A 44 7.88 -9.96 -3.37
CA VAL A 44 8.10 -11.40 -3.59
C VAL A 44 9.42 -11.86 -2.98
N LEU A 45 10.51 -11.11 -3.19
CA LEU A 45 11.84 -11.45 -2.68
C LEU A 45 11.93 -11.34 -1.16
N SER A 46 11.21 -10.39 -0.54
CA SER A 46 11.21 -10.22 0.92
C SER A 46 10.23 -11.15 1.63
N THR A 47 9.22 -11.69 0.94
CA THR A 47 8.24 -12.63 1.50
C THR A 47 8.86 -13.78 2.30
N PRO A 48 9.89 -14.53 1.83
CA PRO A 48 10.48 -15.63 2.61
C PRO A 48 11.16 -15.15 3.90
N VAL A 49 11.74 -13.94 3.90
CA VAL A 49 12.37 -13.35 5.08
C VAL A 49 11.30 -13.03 6.12
N PHE A 50 10.25 -12.32 5.71
CA PHE A 50 9.13 -11.99 6.59
C PHE A 50 8.39 -13.25 7.07
N TYR A 51 8.26 -14.28 6.25
CA TYR A 51 7.66 -15.55 6.64
C TYR A 51 8.46 -16.24 7.75
N LYS A 52 9.80 -16.26 7.66
CA LYS A 52 10.66 -16.79 8.72
C LYS A 52 10.51 -16.00 10.02
N ILE A 53 10.53 -14.67 9.94
CA ILE A 53 10.32 -13.80 11.10
C ILE A 53 8.95 -14.07 11.73
N HIS A 54 7.90 -14.14 10.92
CA HIS A 54 6.55 -14.45 11.36
C HIS A 54 6.46 -15.80 12.07
N LYS A 55 7.11 -16.84 11.54
CA LYS A 55 7.12 -18.16 12.18
C LYS A 55 7.88 -18.17 13.51
N MET A 56 8.99 -17.44 13.61
CA MET A 56 9.76 -17.34 14.86
C MET A 56 9.00 -16.54 15.92
N ALA A 57 8.39 -15.41 15.54
CA ALA A 57 7.59 -14.58 16.41
C ALA A 57 6.39 -15.34 17.00
N ASN A 58 5.72 -16.16 16.18
CA ASN A 58 4.57 -16.97 16.59
C ASN A 58 4.93 -18.40 17.02
N SER A 59 6.20 -18.67 17.33
CA SER A 59 6.58 -19.97 17.90
C SER A 59 5.91 -20.15 19.26
N PRO A 60 5.49 -21.39 19.61
CA PRO A 60 4.74 -21.65 20.85
C PRO A 60 5.51 -21.19 22.11
N GLU A 61 6.84 -21.30 22.09
CA GLU A 61 7.71 -20.82 23.16
C GLU A 61 7.74 -19.30 23.28
N ASN A 62 7.72 -18.57 22.16
CA ASN A 62 7.65 -17.11 22.23
C ASN A 62 6.27 -16.65 22.70
N VAL A 63 5.21 -17.29 22.23
CA VAL A 63 3.84 -16.97 22.66
C VAL A 63 3.66 -17.21 24.16
N SER A 64 4.20 -18.32 24.70
CA SER A 64 4.13 -18.59 26.15
C SER A 64 4.93 -17.57 26.96
N LYS A 65 6.15 -17.25 26.54
CA LYS A 65 6.97 -16.20 27.18
C LYS A 65 6.28 -14.84 27.16
N TRP A 66 5.67 -14.48 26.03
CA TRP A 66 4.93 -13.22 25.90
C TRP A 66 3.71 -13.19 26.82
N ALA A 67 2.97 -14.32 26.93
CA ALA A 67 1.85 -14.44 27.84
C ALA A 67 2.29 -14.33 29.32
N GLU A 68 3.44 -14.91 29.69
CA GLU A 68 4.01 -14.80 31.03
C GLU A 68 4.44 -13.38 31.37
N ILE A 69 5.12 -12.69 30.45
CA ILE A 69 5.48 -11.28 30.61
C ILE A 69 4.22 -10.44 30.85
N ARG A 70 3.18 -10.63 30.04
CA ARG A 70 1.91 -9.89 30.17
C ARG A 70 1.17 -10.20 31.46
N ARG A 71 1.24 -11.43 31.97
CA ARG A 71 0.69 -11.78 33.30
C ARG A 71 1.44 -11.09 34.43
N LYS A 72 2.77 -11.01 34.35
CA LYS A 72 3.60 -10.29 35.33
C LYS A 72 3.32 -8.80 35.30
N GLU A 73 3.29 -8.18 34.12
CA GLU A 73 2.90 -6.77 33.94
C GLU A 73 1.51 -6.50 34.52
N ALA A 74 0.52 -7.32 34.20
CA ALA A 74 -0.82 -7.17 34.74
C ALA A 74 -0.85 -7.28 36.28
N ALA A 75 -0.07 -8.20 36.86
CA ALA A 75 0.02 -8.36 38.31
C ALA A 75 0.79 -7.24 39.02
N GLU A 76 1.75 -6.59 38.34
CA GLU A 76 2.49 -5.42 38.87
C GLU A 76 1.70 -4.12 38.75
N HIS A 77 0.74 -4.05 37.82
CA HIS A 77 -0.12 -2.88 37.59
C HIS A 77 -1.47 -2.94 38.33
N HIS A 78 -1.72 -3.97 39.14
CA HIS A 78 -2.87 -4.12 40.03
C HIS A 78 -2.44 -4.03 41.50
#